data_AF-A0A929VWJ1-F1
#
_entry.id   AF-A0A929VWJ1-F1
#
_cell.length_a   1.000
_cell.length_b   1.000
_cell.length_c   1.000
_cell.angle_alpha   90.00
_cell.angle_beta   90.00
_cell.angle_gamma   90.00
#
_symmetry.space_group_name_H-M   'P 1'
#
loop_
_entity.id
_entity.type
_entity.pdbx_description
1 polymer ?
#
loop_
_entity_poly.entity_id
_entity_poly.type
_entity_poly.pdbx_seq_one_letter_code
_entity_poly.pdbx_strand_id
1 'polypeptide(L)'
;MKRFYQAAIMMAMAVLSFTSCEDVPEPYHFTYKPSESTNENVAPQGDGASVATAYNVAAALDLISNGTYTSNKVYIKGVINQIDNIDTGSYGNATYSIADKKGNSVQLKIYRGYALGNQHFTSSDAIKVGDEVVIYGELTLFGTTQEVKQGNYIVSQNGQTSGASTPSTPATPSQGLNISGTTVTLTNSNATAGTTTTSVDLNTLGLANNAEVTTITFPDGATATFDSNGNTHKPIFSSLTSGIRTYANCKITINGKAKIAKVTFDCDSYNGTDYVGNTTATVTFSGNDAVYTNVFTGSTGGGVQLRVKKITITYAQ
;
A
#
# COMPACT_ATOMS: atom_id res chain seq x y z
N MET A 1 -7.32 -75.14 -55.69
CA MET A 1 -5.90 -75.10 -55.27
C MET A 1 -5.78 -74.24 -54.01
N LYS A 2 -5.12 -74.79 -52.96
CA LYS A 2 -4.41 -74.16 -51.80
C LYS A 2 -5.08 -72.94 -51.10
N ARG A 3 -5.67 -73.11 -49.90
CA ARG A 3 -5.12 -72.82 -48.53
C ARG A 3 -4.62 -71.36 -48.40
N PHE A 4 -5.05 -70.52 -47.45
CA PHE A 4 -4.79 -70.60 -46.00
C PHE A 4 -5.75 -69.73 -45.15
N TYR A 5 -5.92 -70.15 -43.91
CA TYR A 5 -6.65 -69.57 -42.77
C TYR A 5 -6.07 -68.24 -42.27
N GLN A 6 -6.91 -67.40 -41.63
CA GLN A 6 -6.76 -66.85 -40.25
C GLN A 6 -7.93 -65.87 -39.99
N ALA A 7 -8.80 -66.18 -39.02
CA ALA A 7 -8.98 -65.45 -37.74
C ALA A 7 -9.75 -64.09 -37.92
N ALA A 8 -10.80 -63.74 -37.18
CA ALA A 8 -11.17 -64.09 -35.83
C ALA A 8 -12.63 -63.67 -35.50
N ILE A 9 -13.28 -64.48 -34.67
CA ILE A 9 -14.11 -64.12 -33.51
C ILE A 9 -15.50 -63.47 -33.74
N MET A 10 -16.51 -64.30 -33.47
CA MET A 10 -17.89 -63.97 -33.12
C MET A 10 -17.96 -63.11 -31.84
N MET A 11 -18.99 -62.27 -31.67
CA MET A 11 -19.93 -62.49 -30.56
C MET A 11 -21.23 -61.68 -30.72
N ALA A 12 -22.33 -62.33 -30.37
CA ALA A 12 -23.71 -61.93 -30.60
C ALA A 12 -24.18 -60.77 -29.72
N MET A 13 -24.95 -59.85 -30.29
CA MET A 13 -25.76 -58.88 -29.55
C MET A 13 -27.11 -59.52 -29.21
N ALA A 14 -27.29 -59.88 -27.94
CA ALA A 14 -28.60 -60.18 -27.37
C ALA A 14 -29.26 -58.86 -26.95
N VAL A 15 -30.37 -58.54 -27.59
CA VAL A 15 -31.24 -57.41 -27.23
C VAL A 15 -32.11 -57.83 -26.06
N LEU A 16 -31.97 -57.15 -24.92
CA LEU A 16 -32.97 -57.16 -23.86
C LEU A 16 -33.41 -55.73 -23.60
N SER A 17 -34.64 -55.47 -24.00
CA SER A 17 -35.42 -54.28 -23.65
C SER A 17 -35.84 -54.35 -22.19
N PHE A 18 -35.57 -53.30 -21.41
CA PHE A 18 -36.38 -52.97 -20.24
C PHE A 18 -36.83 -51.52 -20.30
N THR A 19 -38.09 -51.36 -19.94
CA THR A 19 -38.93 -50.18 -20.04
C THR A 19 -38.49 -49.08 -19.08
N SER A 20 -38.43 -47.88 -19.63
CA SER A 20 -38.35 -46.59 -18.95
C SER A 20 -39.30 -46.49 -17.76
N CYS A 21 -38.76 -46.23 -16.56
CA CYS A 21 -39.24 -45.18 -15.67
C CYS A 21 -38.27 -45.01 -14.49
N GLU A 22 -37.38 -44.02 -14.56
CA GLU A 22 -37.07 -43.14 -13.43
C GLU A 22 -36.35 -41.91 -13.99
N ASP A 23 -37.00 -40.78 -13.81
CA ASP A 23 -36.54 -39.44 -14.15
C ASP A 23 -35.35 -39.11 -13.25
N VAL A 24 -34.14 -39.46 -13.69
CA VAL A 24 -32.89 -39.10 -13.02
C VAL A 24 -32.55 -37.67 -13.47
N PRO A 25 -32.55 -36.67 -12.57
CA PRO A 25 -32.12 -35.32 -12.93
C PRO A 25 -30.72 -35.38 -13.53
N GLU A 26 -30.53 -34.70 -14.66
CA GLU A 26 -29.25 -34.61 -15.35
C GLU A 26 -28.12 -34.30 -14.35
N PRO A 27 -26.94 -34.95 -14.48
CA PRO A 27 -25.81 -34.66 -13.61
C PRO A 27 -25.52 -33.16 -13.70
N TYR A 28 -25.42 -32.50 -12.55
CA TYR A 28 -25.10 -31.08 -12.45
C TYR A 28 -24.01 -30.71 -13.46
N HIS A 29 -24.42 -30.06 -14.55
CA HIS A 29 -23.54 -29.42 -15.50
C HIS A 29 -22.91 -28.22 -14.80
N PHE A 30 -21.88 -28.48 -13.98
CA PHE A 30 -20.95 -27.44 -13.58
C PHE A 30 -20.18 -27.04 -14.83
N THR A 31 -20.74 -26.09 -15.57
CA THR A 31 -19.99 -25.34 -16.55
C THR A 31 -18.95 -24.56 -15.76
N TYR A 32 -17.71 -25.08 -15.74
CA TYR A 32 -16.56 -24.24 -15.48
C TYR A 32 -16.62 -23.12 -16.52
N LYS A 33 -17.10 -21.94 -16.12
CA LYS A 33 -16.88 -20.71 -16.87
C LYS A 33 -15.40 -20.37 -16.68
N PRO A 34 -14.55 -20.49 -17.71
CA PRO A 34 -13.27 -19.80 -17.67
C PRO A 34 -13.59 -18.32 -17.47
N SER A 35 -12.88 -17.64 -16.58
CA SER A 35 -13.03 -16.18 -16.45
C SER A 35 -12.73 -15.55 -17.81
N GLU A 36 -13.75 -15.00 -18.47
CA GLU A 36 -13.54 -14.23 -19.69
C GLU A 36 -12.71 -12.99 -19.35
N SER A 37 -11.51 -12.91 -19.94
CA SER A 37 -10.68 -11.72 -19.97
C SER A 37 -11.33 -10.68 -20.88
N THR A 38 -12.15 -9.80 -20.31
CA THR A 38 -12.63 -8.62 -21.01
C THR A 38 -11.53 -7.55 -20.98
N ASN A 39 -10.86 -7.32 -22.11
CA ASN A 39 -9.99 -6.15 -22.23
C ASN A 39 -10.84 -4.89 -22.07
N GLU A 40 -10.65 -4.21 -20.95
CA GLU A 40 -11.23 -2.90 -20.75
C GLU A 40 -10.33 -1.84 -21.37
N ASN A 41 -10.89 -1.04 -22.28
CA ASN A 41 -10.17 0.08 -22.86
C ASN A 41 -10.05 1.22 -21.83
N VAL A 42 -8.82 1.54 -21.44
CA VAL A 42 -8.51 2.62 -20.51
C VAL A 42 -7.75 3.70 -21.27
N ALA A 43 -8.25 4.94 -21.21
CA ALA A 43 -7.59 6.06 -21.88
C ALA A 43 -6.20 6.33 -21.25
N PRO A 44 -5.20 6.75 -22.04
CA PRO A 44 -3.94 7.27 -21.53
C PRO A 44 -4.14 8.41 -20.52
N GLN A 45 -3.48 8.33 -19.37
CA GLN A 45 -3.54 9.31 -18.28
C GLN A 45 -2.20 9.45 -17.55
N GLY A 46 -2.00 10.61 -16.92
CA GLY A 46 -0.81 10.93 -16.13
C GLY A 46 0.26 11.67 -16.92
N ASP A 47 1.21 12.26 -16.20
CA ASP A 47 2.41 12.93 -16.74
C ASP A 47 3.72 12.24 -16.31
N GLY A 48 3.62 11.21 -15.46
CA GLY A 48 4.75 10.42 -14.98
C GLY A 48 5.74 11.17 -14.09
N ALA A 49 5.43 12.39 -13.64
CA ALA A 49 6.34 13.22 -12.85
C ALA A 49 6.39 12.82 -11.36
N SER A 50 5.33 12.21 -10.84
CA SER A 50 5.21 11.81 -9.44
C SER A 50 4.38 10.53 -9.28
N VAL A 51 4.35 9.97 -8.06
CA VAL A 51 3.46 8.84 -7.73
C VAL A 51 1.98 9.21 -7.97
N ALA A 52 1.56 10.45 -7.65
CA ALA A 52 0.19 10.90 -7.81
C ALA A 52 -0.20 11.11 -9.28
N THR A 53 0.76 11.53 -10.10
CA THR A 53 0.57 11.84 -11.52
C THR A 53 1.17 10.76 -12.44
N ALA A 54 1.43 9.56 -11.90
CA ALA A 54 2.04 8.45 -12.61
C ALA A 54 1.28 8.12 -13.90
N TYR A 55 2.03 7.80 -14.96
CA TYR A 55 1.46 7.27 -16.19
C TYR A 55 0.72 5.98 -15.89
N ASN A 56 -0.50 5.84 -16.40
CA ASN A 56 -1.11 4.52 -16.45
C ASN A 56 -0.46 3.66 -17.56
N VAL A 57 -0.83 2.38 -17.66
CA VAL A 57 -0.17 1.46 -18.60
C VAL A 57 -0.45 1.89 -20.05
N ALA A 58 -1.69 2.29 -20.36
CA ALA A 58 -2.05 2.84 -21.67
C ALA A 58 -1.15 4.02 -22.09
N ALA A 59 -0.89 4.99 -21.20
CA ALA A 59 -0.01 6.12 -21.51
C ALA A 59 1.45 5.70 -21.72
N ALA A 60 1.96 4.79 -20.90
CA ALA A 60 3.32 4.29 -21.06
C ALA A 60 3.50 3.56 -22.40
N LEU A 61 2.53 2.73 -22.80
CA LEU A 61 2.55 2.03 -24.09
C LEU A 61 2.40 2.98 -25.27
N ASP A 62 1.57 4.02 -25.15
CA ASP A 62 1.44 5.05 -26.19
C ASP A 62 2.76 5.80 -26.43
N LEU A 63 3.44 6.21 -25.34
CA LEU A 63 4.76 6.84 -25.42
C LEU A 63 5.80 5.93 -26.10
N ILE A 64 5.79 4.63 -25.80
CA ILE A 64 6.71 3.68 -26.42
C ILE A 64 6.37 3.47 -27.90
N SER A 65 5.10 3.29 -28.22
CA SER A 65 4.63 3.03 -29.60
C SER A 65 4.89 4.20 -30.53
N ASN A 66 4.75 5.43 -30.02
CA ASN A 66 5.02 6.66 -30.75
C ASN A 66 6.52 7.04 -30.76
N GLY A 67 7.37 6.30 -30.03
CA GLY A 67 8.80 6.60 -29.94
C GLY A 67 9.11 7.91 -29.22
N THR A 68 8.20 8.42 -28.39
CA THR A 68 8.32 9.70 -27.68
C THR A 68 8.80 9.55 -26.24
N TYR A 69 9.03 8.32 -25.79
CA TYR A 69 9.68 8.04 -24.50
C TYR A 69 11.10 8.59 -24.47
N THR A 70 11.57 8.94 -23.26
CA THR A 70 12.92 9.48 -23.05
C THR A 70 13.73 8.53 -22.17
N SER A 71 15.02 8.80 -22.01
CA SER A 71 15.88 8.10 -21.06
C SER A 71 15.65 8.50 -19.59
N ASN A 72 14.78 9.48 -19.32
CA ASN A 72 14.43 9.86 -17.96
C ASN A 72 13.54 8.80 -17.32
N LYS A 73 13.77 8.53 -16.03
CA LYS A 73 12.87 7.68 -15.25
C LYS A 73 11.57 8.41 -14.97
N VAL A 74 10.47 7.69 -15.07
CA VAL A 74 9.11 8.20 -14.83
C VAL A 74 8.38 7.27 -13.86
N TYR A 75 7.29 7.75 -13.29
CA TYR A 75 6.37 6.95 -12.47
C TYR A 75 5.31 6.30 -13.36
N ILE A 76 5.12 4.99 -13.23
CA ILE A 76 4.11 4.21 -13.96
C ILE A 76 3.26 3.43 -12.97
N LYS A 77 1.93 3.58 -13.03
CA LYS A 77 0.98 2.84 -12.22
C LYS A 77 0.29 1.73 -13.03
N GLY A 78 0.03 0.60 -12.39
CA GLY A 78 -0.72 -0.50 -12.98
C GLY A 78 -0.99 -1.62 -11.98
N VAL A 79 -1.66 -2.66 -12.45
CA VAL A 79 -1.98 -3.88 -11.69
C VAL A 79 -1.14 -5.02 -12.21
N ILE A 80 -0.44 -5.75 -11.35
CA ILE A 80 0.32 -6.94 -11.75
C ILE A 80 -0.64 -7.97 -12.32
N ASN A 81 -0.43 -8.37 -13.57
CA ASN A 81 -1.30 -9.32 -14.25
C ASN A 81 -0.62 -10.66 -14.50
N GLN A 82 0.71 -10.67 -14.55
CA GLN A 82 1.53 -11.87 -14.73
C GLN A 82 2.87 -11.71 -14.02
N ILE A 83 3.36 -12.79 -13.41
CA ILE A 83 4.70 -12.87 -12.79
C ILE A 83 5.48 -13.92 -13.57
N ASP A 84 6.61 -13.52 -14.16
CA ASP A 84 7.46 -14.42 -14.95
C ASP A 84 8.53 -15.07 -14.08
N ASN A 85 9.19 -14.26 -13.24
CA ASN A 85 10.26 -14.71 -12.34
C ASN A 85 10.42 -13.77 -11.15
N ILE A 86 10.66 -14.33 -9.97
CA ILE A 86 11.14 -13.60 -8.78
C ILE A 86 12.44 -14.29 -8.34
N ASP A 87 13.57 -13.60 -8.48
CA ASP A 87 14.85 -14.04 -7.94
C ASP A 87 14.99 -13.50 -6.52
N THR A 88 14.99 -14.38 -5.52
CA THR A 88 15.26 -14.05 -4.11
C THR A 88 16.72 -14.31 -3.72
N GLY A 89 17.56 -14.70 -4.67
CA GLY A 89 18.94 -15.08 -4.48
C GLY A 89 19.91 -14.01 -5.01
N SER A 90 20.65 -14.34 -6.06
CA SER A 90 21.86 -13.62 -6.46
C SER A 90 21.65 -12.16 -6.86
N TYR A 91 20.50 -11.84 -7.46
CA TYR A 91 20.23 -10.47 -7.90
C TYR A 91 19.04 -9.84 -7.19
N GLY A 92 18.20 -10.61 -6.50
CA GLY A 92 17.10 -10.07 -5.70
C GLY A 92 16.11 -9.22 -6.52
N ASN A 93 15.81 -9.60 -7.77
CA ASN A 93 14.94 -8.83 -8.67
C ASN A 93 13.83 -9.68 -9.28
N ALA A 94 12.79 -9.04 -9.82
CA ALA A 94 11.65 -9.70 -10.43
C ALA A 94 11.41 -9.23 -11.87
N THR A 95 10.87 -10.13 -12.69
CA THR A 95 10.31 -9.81 -14.01
C THR A 95 8.83 -10.19 -14.01
N TYR A 96 7.98 -9.23 -14.34
CA TYR A 96 6.53 -9.35 -14.28
C TYR A 96 5.89 -8.35 -15.26
N SER A 97 4.59 -8.45 -15.48
CA SER A 97 3.85 -7.56 -16.37
C SER A 97 2.69 -6.89 -15.64
N ILE A 98 2.48 -5.60 -15.91
CA ILE A 98 1.40 -4.80 -15.36
C ILE A 98 0.41 -4.38 -16.44
N ALA A 99 -0.86 -4.23 -16.07
CA ALA A 99 -1.93 -3.75 -16.92
C ALA A 99 -2.71 -2.62 -16.25
N ASP A 100 -3.53 -1.86 -16.98
CA ASP A 100 -4.39 -0.83 -16.37
C ASP A 100 -5.43 -1.43 -15.41
N LYS A 101 -5.89 -2.64 -15.72
CA LYS A 101 -6.85 -3.40 -14.90
C LYS A 101 -6.49 -4.87 -14.88
N LYS A 102 -6.80 -5.54 -13.77
CA LYS A 102 -6.63 -7.00 -13.65
C LYS A 102 -7.41 -7.70 -14.77
N GLY A 103 -6.76 -8.62 -15.48
CA GLY A 103 -7.34 -9.38 -16.58
C GLY A 103 -7.16 -8.76 -17.97
N ASN A 104 -6.67 -7.53 -18.10
CA ASN A 104 -6.35 -6.95 -19.39
C ASN A 104 -5.17 -7.68 -20.06
N SER A 105 -5.30 -8.04 -21.34
CA SER A 105 -4.23 -8.68 -22.12
C SER A 105 -3.18 -7.69 -22.62
N VAL A 106 -3.51 -6.40 -22.68
CA VAL A 106 -2.56 -5.32 -22.99
C VAL A 106 -1.77 -5.01 -21.72
N GLN A 107 -0.45 -5.22 -21.78
CA GLN A 107 0.42 -5.15 -20.61
C GLN A 107 1.75 -4.48 -20.93
N LEU A 108 2.35 -3.86 -19.93
CA LEU A 108 3.72 -3.35 -19.94
C LEU A 108 4.59 -4.27 -19.09
N LYS A 109 5.71 -4.73 -19.65
CA LYS A 109 6.64 -5.59 -18.93
C LYS A 109 7.56 -4.76 -18.04
N ILE A 110 7.81 -5.26 -16.83
CA ILE A 110 8.77 -4.71 -15.88
C ILE A 110 9.97 -5.65 -15.83
N TYR A 111 11.09 -5.25 -16.42
CA TYR A 111 12.25 -6.13 -16.56
C TYR A 111 13.24 -5.94 -15.41
N ARG A 112 13.49 -7.02 -14.65
CA ARG A 112 14.46 -7.05 -13.53
C ARG A 112 14.30 -5.87 -12.56
N GLY A 113 13.07 -5.61 -12.16
CA GLY A 113 12.73 -4.59 -11.18
C GLY A 113 13.05 -5.02 -9.76
N TYR A 114 13.44 -4.08 -8.91
CA TYR A 114 13.61 -4.30 -7.47
C TYR A 114 12.28 -4.14 -6.71
N ALA A 115 12.24 -4.72 -5.51
CA ALA A 115 11.10 -4.67 -4.61
C ALA A 115 10.85 -3.25 -4.09
N LEU A 116 9.84 -3.12 -3.24
CA LEU A 116 9.40 -1.85 -2.67
C LEU A 116 10.58 -1.04 -2.09
N GLY A 117 10.84 0.13 -2.68
CA GLY A 117 11.91 1.05 -2.28
C GLY A 117 13.29 0.68 -2.74
N ASN A 118 13.38 0.04 -3.91
CA ASN A 118 14.67 -0.32 -4.48
C ASN A 118 15.43 -1.34 -3.63
N GLN A 119 14.67 -2.21 -2.93
CA GLN A 119 15.21 -3.28 -2.12
C GLN A 119 15.26 -4.58 -2.92
N HIS A 120 16.12 -5.51 -2.49
CA HIS A 120 16.10 -6.86 -3.05
C HIS A 120 14.82 -7.59 -2.66
N PHE A 121 14.29 -8.38 -3.59
CA PHE A 121 13.30 -9.40 -3.29
C PHE A 121 13.94 -10.46 -2.39
N THR A 122 13.32 -10.74 -1.24
CA THR A 122 13.74 -11.79 -0.30
C THR A 122 12.70 -12.88 -0.13
N SER A 123 11.52 -12.73 -0.74
CA SER A 123 10.42 -13.70 -0.73
C SER A 123 9.77 -13.79 -2.10
N SER A 124 9.39 -15.01 -2.51
CA SER A 124 8.65 -15.28 -3.74
C SER A 124 7.23 -14.70 -3.72
N ASP A 125 6.70 -14.40 -2.53
CA ASP A 125 5.33 -13.95 -2.36
C ASP A 125 5.26 -12.44 -2.09
N ALA A 126 6.39 -11.74 -2.26
CA ALA A 126 6.49 -10.30 -2.03
C ALA A 126 5.64 -9.48 -3.01
N ILE A 127 5.31 -10.02 -4.18
CA ILE A 127 4.33 -9.48 -5.14
C ILE A 127 3.43 -10.61 -5.62
N LYS A 128 2.17 -10.27 -5.97
CA LYS A 128 1.22 -11.23 -6.55
C LYS A 128 0.37 -10.60 -7.65
N VAL A 129 -0.18 -11.45 -8.52
CA VAL A 129 -1.17 -11.03 -9.51
C VAL A 129 -2.36 -10.36 -8.80
N GLY A 130 -2.73 -9.18 -9.27
CA GLY A 130 -3.76 -8.32 -8.68
C GLY A 130 -3.22 -7.22 -7.77
N ASP A 131 -1.93 -7.21 -7.43
CA ASP A 131 -1.36 -6.08 -6.69
C ASP A 131 -1.33 -4.81 -7.54
N GLU A 132 -1.79 -3.71 -6.98
CA GLU A 132 -1.62 -2.38 -7.55
C GLU A 132 -0.19 -1.91 -7.26
N VAL A 133 0.53 -1.42 -8.26
CA VAL A 133 1.91 -0.97 -8.09
C VAL A 133 2.12 0.37 -8.78
N VAL A 134 3.02 1.17 -8.21
CA VAL A 134 3.65 2.28 -8.90
C VAL A 134 5.14 1.96 -9.02
N ILE A 135 5.64 1.99 -10.24
CA ILE A 135 7.02 1.69 -10.63
C ILE A 135 7.73 3.00 -10.95
N TYR A 136 8.98 3.13 -10.54
CA TYR A 136 9.84 4.20 -11.01
C TYR A 136 10.94 3.62 -11.90
N GLY A 137 10.97 4.01 -13.17
CA GLY A 137 11.87 3.41 -14.15
C GLY A 137 11.87 4.09 -15.51
N GLU A 138 12.84 3.68 -16.34
CA GLU A 138 13.03 4.17 -17.71
C GLU A 138 12.21 3.30 -18.67
N LEU A 139 11.31 3.91 -19.45
CA LEU A 139 10.57 3.23 -20.50
C LEU A 139 11.50 2.89 -21.67
N THR A 140 11.29 1.74 -22.30
CA THR A 140 12.09 1.32 -23.45
C THR A 140 11.33 0.37 -24.36
N LEU A 141 11.81 0.27 -25.61
CA LEU A 141 11.44 -0.77 -26.56
C LEU A 141 12.66 -1.67 -26.75
N PHE A 142 12.68 -2.83 -26.10
CA PHE A 142 13.77 -3.80 -26.23
C PHE A 142 13.41 -4.85 -27.29
N GLY A 143 13.98 -4.70 -28.49
CA GLY A 143 13.56 -5.46 -29.66
C GLY A 143 12.11 -5.12 -30.01
N THR A 144 11.19 -6.07 -29.81
CA THR A 144 9.74 -5.87 -29.99
C THR A 144 8.98 -5.76 -28.66
N THR A 145 9.68 -5.80 -27.52
CA THR A 145 9.06 -5.82 -26.20
C THR A 145 9.01 -4.41 -25.62
N GLN A 146 7.81 -3.91 -25.35
CA GLN A 146 7.60 -2.66 -24.61
C GLN A 146 7.80 -2.95 -23.13
N GLU A 147 8.83 -2.35 -22.53
CA GLU A 147 9.19 -2.66 -21.14
C GLU A 147 9.74 -1.45 -20.37
N VAL A 148 9.73 -1.58 -19.05
CA VAL A 148 10.52 -0.72 -18.15
C VAL A 148 11.85 -1.40 -17.93
N LYS A 149 12.93 -0.70 -18.28
CA LYS A 149 14.32 -1.20 -18.28
C LYS A 149 14.82 -1.55 -16.87
N GLN A 150 15.83 -2.42 -16.80
CA GLN A 150 16.55 -2.75 -15.57
C GLN A 150 16.99 -1.49 -14.80
N GLY A 151 16.96 -1.56 -13.46
CA GLY A 151 17.22 -0.43 -12.57
C GLY A 151 15.95 0.34 -12.20
N ASN A 152 14.79 -0.21 -12.55
CA ASN A 152 13.50 0.19 -12.03
C ASN A 152 13.22 -0.49 -10.68
N TYR A 153 12.26 0.06 -9.93
CA TYR A 153 11.81 -0.51 -8.68
C TYR A 153 10.38 -0.10 -8.36
N ILE A 154 9.74 -0.89 -7.51
CA ILE A 154 8.42 -0.56 -6.97
C ILE A 154 8.58 0.60 -5.98
N VAL A 155 7.93 1.73 -6.22
CA VAL A 155 7.85 2.84 -5.26
C VAL A 155 6.62 2.76 -4.39
N SER A 156 5.54 2.14 -4.88
CA SER A 156 4.31 1.88 -4.13
C SER A 156 3.74 0.51 -4.48
N GLN A 157 3.25 -0.25 -3.49
CA GLN A 157 2.55 -1.51 -3.68
C GLN A 157 1.28 -1.53 -2.82
N ASN A 158 0.10 -1.64 -3.43
CA ASN A 158 -1.21 -1.56 -2.79
C ASN A 158 -1.32 -0.34 -1.85
N GLY A 159 -0.78 0.80 -2.28
CA GLY A 159 -0.71 2.04 -1.49
C GLY A 159 0.46 2.12 -0.49
N GLN A 160 1.27 1.07 -0.32
CA GLN A 160 2.44 1.07 0.57
C GLN A 160 3.68 1.61 -0.15
N THR A 161 4.33 2.65 0.38
CA THR A 161 5.63 3.15 -0.11
C THR A 161 6.78 2.69 0.78
N SER A 162 8.00 2.64 0.27
CA SER A 162 9.11 2.05 1.04
C SER A 162 9.58 2.89 2.22
N GLY A 163 9.25 2.37 3.38
CA GLY A 163 9.70 2.73 4.72
C GLY A 163 9.22 1.73 5.78
N ALA A 164 8.69 0.58 5.35
CA ALA A 164 8.08 -0.42 6.20
C ALA A 164 8.57 -1.83 5.80
N SER A 165 9.33 -2.48 6.68
CA SER A 165 9.68 -3.91 6.61
C SER A 165 9.14 -4.66 7.86
N THR A 166 8.77 -5.93 7.65
CA THR A 166 7.60 -6.75 8.14
C THR A 166 8.04 -7.99 9.01
N PRO A 167 7.23 -8.99 9.55
CA PRO A 167 5.95 -9.58 9.05
C PRO A 167 4.86 -10.19 10.03
N SER A 168 3.70 -10.49 9.41
CA SER A 168 2.57 -11.40 9.77
C SER A 168 1.41 -10.91 10.69
N THR A 169 0.18 -11.14 10.21
CA THR A 169 -1.17 -10.85 10.79
C THR A 169 -1.80 -9.53 10.29
N PRO A 170 -3.10 -9.51 9.88
CA PRO A 170 -3.58 -8.66 8.78
C PRO A 170 -3.52 -7.16 9.09
N ALA A 171 -2.81 -6.41 8.25
CA ALA A 171 -2.78 -4.96 8.32
C ALA A 171 -3.87 -4.38 7.41
N THR A 172 -4.89 -3.82 8.05
CA THR A 172 -5.82 -2.83 7.50
C THR A 172 -5.03 -1.66 6.86
N PRO A 173 -5.52 -1.03 5.78
CA PRO A 173 -4.71 -0.15 4.93
C PRO A 173 -4.12 1.05 5.68
N SER A 174 -2.86 1.37 5.41
CA SER A 174 -2.31 2.70 5.66
C SER A 174 -2.99 3.69 4.73
N GLN A 175 -4.15 4.22 5.11
CA GLN A 175 -4.72 5.46 4.59
C GLN A 175 -5.44 6.15 5.76
N GLY A 176 -4.73 7.08 6.39
CA GLY A 176 -5.24 7.78 7.56
C GLY A 176 -4.34 8.91 8.06
N LEU A 177 -3.28 9.32 7.35
CA LEU A 177 -2.44 10.44 7.75
C LEU A 177 -2.36 11.46 6.62
N ASN A 178 -2.66 12.72 6.92
CA ASN A 178 -2.59 13.84 5.97
C ASN A 178 -1.88 15.02 6.62
N ILE A 179 -0.86 15.56 5.96
CA ILE A 179 -0.13 16.75 6.40
C ILE A 179 -0.47 17.90 5.47
N SER A 180 -0.93 19.01 6.02
CA SER A 180 -1.27 20.22 5.27
C SER A 180 -0.80 21.46 6.03
N GLY A 181 0.26 22.08 5.54
CA GLY A 181 0.95 23.15 6.28
C GLY A 181 1.35 22.65 7.67
N THR A 182 0.97 23.40 8.70
CA THR A 182 1.25 23.06 10.11
C THR A 182 0.28 22.05 10.74
N THR A 183 -0.64 21.46 9.97
CA THR A 183 -1.64 20.52 10.52
C THR A 183 -1.34 19.09 10.10
N VAL A 184 -1.23 18.18 11.08
CA VAL A 184 -1.22 16.73 10.86
C VAL A 184 -2.58 16.17 11.23
N THR A 185 -3.24 15.49 10.29
CA THR A 185 -4.56 14.89 10.47
C THR A 185 -4.45 13.38 10.41
N LEU A 186 -4.96 12.73 11.44
CA LEU A 186 -5.07 11.29 11.58
C LEU A 186 -6.54 10.94 11.36
N THR A 187 -6.88 10.17 10.33
CA THR A 187 -8.25 9.79 9.95
C THR A 187 -8.41 8.28 10.06
N ASN A 188 -9.41 7.85 10.80
CA ASN A 188 -9.82 6.45 10.87
C ASN A 188 -10.77 6.17 9.71
N SER A 189 -10.28 5.51 8.66
CA SER A 189 -11.08 5.14 7.48
C SER A 189 -12.27 4.22 7.81
N ASN A 190 -12.25 3.55 8.96
CA ASN A 190 -13.31 2.65 9.43
C ASN A 190 -14.31 3.34 10.39
N ALA A 191 -14.31 4.67 10.45
CA ALA A 191 -15.21 5.46 11.28
C ALA A 191 -15.65 6.74 10.58
N THR A 192 -16.95 7.02 10.61
CA THR A 192 -17.49 8.30 10.16
C THR A 192 -17.38 9.33 11.28
N ALA A 193 -16.85 10.51 10.98
CA ALA A 193 -16.67 11.57 11.98
C ALA A 193 -18.02 12.10 12.48
N GLY A 194 -18.20 12.09 13.80
CA GLY A 194 -19.32 12.72 14.48
C GLY A 194 -19.05 14.19 14.83
N THR A 195 -19.94 14.78 15.63
CA THR A 195 -19.85 16.19 16.05
C THR A 195 -19.15 16.38 17.39
N THR A 196 -19.02 15.32 18.19
CA THR A 196 -18.36 15.38 19.50
C THR A 196 -16.85 15.50 19.33
N THR A 197 -16.29 16.59 19.85
CA THR A 197 -14.85 16.84 19.86
C THR A 197 -14.36 17.23 21.25
N THR A 198 -13.09 16.95 21.50
CA THR A 198 -12.35 17.40 22.68
C THR A 198 -11.00 17.93 22.22
N SER A 199 -10.45 18.94 22.88
CA SER A 199 -9.15 19.48 22.51
C SER A 199 -8.38 20.01 23.70
N VAL A 200 -7.06 20.04 23.56
CA VAL A 200 -6.15 20.53 24.59
C VAL A 200 -5.08 21.42 23.94
N ASP A 201 -4.98 22.66 24.43
CA ASP A 201 -3.86 23.53 24.14
C ASP A 201 -2.74 23.21 25.13
N LEU A 202 -1.64 22.65 24.63
CA LEU A 202 -0.54 22.15 25.45
C LEU A 202 0.21 23.28 26.17
N ASN A 203 0.13 24.51 25.69
CA ASN A 203 0.74 25.66 26.36
C ASN A 203 0.02 26.07 27.65
N THR A 204 -1.25 25.65 27.80
CA THR A 204 -2.08 25.97 28.98
C THR A 204 -1.93 24.98 30.13
N LEU A 205 -1.22 23.86 29.91
CA LEU A 205 -1.11 22.77 30.89
C LEU A 205 -0.11 23.03 32.02
N GLY A 206 0.62 24.16 31.99
CA GLY A 206 1.61 24.49 33.03
C GLY A 206 2.80 23.54 33.09
N LEU A 207 3.13 22.87 31.97
CA LEU A 207 4.25 21.93 31.88
C LEU A 207 5.59 22.66 32.06
N ALA A 208 6.52 22.03 32.79
CA ALA A 208 7.85 22.59 32.99
C ALA A 208 8.67 22.58 31.69
N ASN A 209 9.36 23.68 31.42
CA ASN A 209 10.18 23.80 30.21
C ASN A 209 11.32 22.76 30.21
N ASN A 210 11.52 22.10 29.07
CA ASN A 210 12.48 21.02 28.85
C ASN A 210 12.29 19.77 29.72
N ALA A 211 11.17 19.64 30.43
CA ALA A 211 10.84 18.43 31.17
C ALA A 211 10.24 17.37 30.24
N GLU A 212 10.51 16.10 30.55
CA GLU A 212 9.86 14.96 29.89
C GLU A 212 8.36 15.00 30.13
N VAL A 213 7.59 14.82 29.05
CA VAL A 213 6.14 14.69 29.11
C VAL A 213 5.79 13.26 28.78
N THR A 214 5.15 12.56 29.71
CA THR A 214 4.75 11.16 29.53
C THR A 214 3.28 11.04 29.18
N THR A 215 2.40 11.86 29.78
CA THR A 215 0.96 11.82 29.53
C THR A 215 0.32 13.18 29.78
N ILE A 216 -0.70 13.50 28.99
CA ILE A 216 -1.63 14.61 29.22
C ILE A 216 -3.07 14.10 29.19
N THR A 217 -3.97 14.83 29.82
CA THR A 217 -5.40 14.48 29.91
C THR A 217 -6.23 15.56 29.21
N PHE A 218 -7.21 15.12 28.43
CA PHE A 218 -8.18 15.98 27.75
C PHE A 218 -9.34 16.34 28.70
N PRO A 219 -10.08 17.44 28.45
CA PRO A 219 -11.21 17.85 29.30
C PRO A 219 -12.31 16.78 29.49
N ASP A 220 -12.48 15.89 28.52
CA ASP A 220 -13.47 14.81 28.54
C ASP A 220 -12.96 13.51 29.18
N GLY A 221 -11.70 13.48 29.63
CA GLY A 221 -11.05 12.35 30.29
C GLY A 221 -10.26 11.42 29.38
N ALA A 222 -10.24 11.65 28.06
CA ALA A 222 -9.29 10.97 27.17
C ALA A 222 -7.85 11.32 27.54
N THR A 223 -6.88 10.53 27.10
CA THR A 223 -5.45 10.78 27.37
C THR A 223 -4.60 10.75 26.11
N ALA A 224 -3.48 11.46 26.12
CA ALA A 224 -2.40 11.27 25.16
C ALA A 224 -1.11 10.94 25.90
N THR A 225 -0.57 9.76 25.64
CA THR A 225 0.72 9.29 26.18
C THR A 225 1.81 9.50 25.14
N PHE A 226 2.93 10.07 25.57
CA PHE A 226 4.09 10.33 24.74
C PHE A 226 5.23 9.41 25.20
N ASP A 227 5.75 8.64 24.27
CA ASP A 227 6.72 7.57 24.53
C ASP A 227 7.92 7.77 23.60
N SER A 228 9.14 7.70 24.16
CA SER A 228 10.36 7.76 23.35
C SER A 228 10.50 6.52 22.46
N ASN A 229 9.73 5.46 22.71
CA ASN A 229 9.71 4.21 21.97
C ASN A 229 11.11 3.57 21.90
N GLY A 230 11.82 3.60 23.04
CA GLY A 230 13.19 3.12 23.16
C GLY A 230 14.27 4.08 22.68
N ASN A 231 13.91 5.28 22.17
CA ASN A 231 14.88 6.28 21.76
C ASN A 231 15.47 7.05 22.95
N THR A 232 16.68 7.56 22.76
CA THR A 232 17.40 8.40 23.75
C THR A 232 16.76 9.78 23.94
N HIS A 233 16.17 10.33 22.88
CA HIS A 233 15.46 11.60 22.93
C HIS A 233 14.00 11.37 23.35
N LYS A 234 13.67 11.88 24.52
CA LYS A 234 12.34 11.78 25.12
C LYS A 234 11.44 12.94 24.69
N PRO A 235 10.12 12.74 24.55
CA PRO A 235 9.18 13.84 24.35
C PRO A 235 9.30 14.88 25.48
N ILE A 236 9.46 16.16 25.12
CA ILE A 236 9.60 17.25 26.10
C ILE A 236 8.64 18.39 25.79
N PHE A 237 8.20 19.11 26.82
CA PHE A 237 7.58 20.41 26.63
C PHE A 237 8.64 21.48 26.39
N SER A 238 8.42 22.38 25.43
CA SER A 238 9.27 23.54 25.24
C SER A 238 8.44 24.82 25.20
N SER A 239 8.77 25.75 26.09
CA SER A 239 8.12 27.06 26.16
C SER A 239 8.37 27.90 24.89
N LEU A 240 9.49 27.67 24.21
CA LEU A 240 9.84 28.36 22.95
C LEU A 240 8.89 27.98 21.80
N THR A 241 8.42 26.74 21.77
CA THR A 241 7.52 26.24 20.72
C THR A 241 6.06 26.22 21.19
N SER A 242 5.81 26.60 22.45
CA SER A 242 4.51 26.51 23.12
C SER A 242 3.85 25.15 22.94
N GLY A 243 4.66 24.08 23.02
CA GLY A 243 4.23 22.76 22.59
C GLY A 243 5.17 21.63 22.99
N ILE A 244 4.71 20.40 22.78
CA ILE A 244 5.47 19.18 23.04
C ILE A 244 6.25 18.82 21.79
N ARG A 245 7.57 18.69 21.94
CA ARG A 245 8.47 18.21 20.90
C ARG A 245 8.57 16.71 20.99
N THR A 246 8.29 16.04 19.87
CA THR A 246 8.52 14.61 19.68
C THR A 246 9.54 14.40 18.57
N TYR A 247 10.39 13.41 18.74
CA TYR A 247 11.57 13.20 17.90
C TYR A 247 11.34 12.03 16.93
N ALA A 248 12.32 11.75 16.08
CA ALA A 248 12.28 10.55 15.24
C ALA A 248 11.94 9.31 16.08
N ASN A 249 11.07 8.48 15.53
CA ASN A 249 10.62 7.20 16.08
C ASN A 249 9.88 7.27 17.44
N CYS A 250 9.67 8.46 18.01
CA CYS A 250 8.79 8.64 19.16
C CYS A 250 7.33 8.31 18.80
N LYS A 251 6.57 7.89 19.81
CA LYS A 251 5.19 7.43 19.68
C LYS A 251 4.25 8.29 20.53
N ILE A 252 3.09 8.64 19.97
CA ILE A 252 1.97 9.27 20.67
C ILE A 252 0.80 8.31 20.64
N THR A 253 0.31 7.90 21.81
CA THR A 253 -0.88 7.05 21.95
C THR A 253 -2.01 7.87 22.51
N ILE A 254 -3.09 8.02 21.75
CA ILE A 254 -4.33 8.68 22.15
C ILE A 254 -5.30 7.60 22.60
N ASN A 255 -5.71 7.62 23.87
CA ASN A 255 -6.75 6.75 24.39
C ASN A 255 -8.08 7.50 24.43
N GLY A 256 -8.96 7.18 23.48
CA GLY A 256 -10.24 7.85 23.34
C GLY A 256 -11.26 7.35 24.35
N LYS A 257 -12.17 8.24 24.78
CA LYS A 257 -13.34 7.84 25.58
C LYS A 257 -14.33 6.98 24.77
N ALA A 258 -14.34 7.17 23.45
CA ALA A 258 -15.13 6.44 22.48
C ALA A 258 -14.31 6.23 21.20
N LYS A 259 -14.87 5.51 20.23
CA LYS A 259 -14.22 5.24 18.95
C LYS A 259 -13.79 6.55 18.29
N ILE A 260 -12.50 6.69 18.00
CA ILE A 260 -11.95 7.89 17.35
C ILE A 260 -12.18 7.80 15.85
N ALA A 261 -12.73 8.88 15.26
CA ALA A 261 -12.81 9.05 13.82
C ALA A 261 -11.65 9.88 13.27
N LYS A 262 -11.20 10.88 14.04
CA LYS A 262 -10.11 11.77 13.60
C LYS A 262 -9.34 12.34 14.79
N VAL A 263 -8.03 12.53 14.63
CA VAL A 263 -7.19 13.35 15.52
C VAL A 263 -6.49 14.40 14.68
N THR A 264 -6.35 15.63 15.17
CA THR A 264 -5.50 16.65 14.54
C THR A 264 -4.43 17.15 15.50
N PHE A 265 -3.22 17.30 14.99
CA PHE A 265 -2.12 17.97 15.66
C PHE A 265 -1.85 19.31 14.97
N ASP A 266 -2.04 20.40 15.70
CA ASP A 266 -1.68 21.72 15.24
C ASP A 266 -0.24 21.99 15.67
N CYS A 267 0.66 22.08 14.70
CA CYS A 267 2.10 22.13 14.92
C CYS A 267 2.65 23.56 14.81
N ASP A 268 3.89 23.75 15.25
CA ASP A 268 4.63 24.99 15.04
C ASP A 268 5.30 25.05 13.66
N SER A 269 5.74 26.26 13.31
CA SER A 269 6.62 26.54 12.19
C SER A 269 7.70 27.47 12.68
N TYR A 270 8.95 27.23 12.30
CA TYR A 270 10.08 28.07 12.69
C TYR A 270 11.05 28.23 11.52
N ASN A 271 11.44 29.48 11.24
CA ASN A 271 12.30 29.86 10.12
C ASN A 271 11.85 29.26 8.77
N GLY A 272 10.53 29.28 8.51
CA GLY A 272 9.96 28.77 7.26
C GLY A 272 9.92 27.24 7.14
N THR A 273 10.22 26.51 8.23
CA THR A 273 10.11 25.05 8.30
C THR A 273 8.95 24.66 9.21
N ASP A 274 8.01 23.88 8.69
CA ASP A 274 6.91 23.29 9.46
C ASP A 274 7.39 22.00 10.15
N TYR A 275 7.21 21.91 11.47
CA TYR A 275 7.65 20.74 12.25
C TYR A 275 6.49 19.77 12.49
N VAL A 276 6.08 19.16 11.38
CA VAL A 276 4.94 18.25 11.26
C VAL A 276 5.34 16.77 11.30
N GLY A 277 6.54 16.49 11.80
CA GLY A 277 7.09 15.13 11.80
C GLY A 277 7.57 14.67 10.42
N ASN A 278 7.97 13.40 10.37
CA ASN A 278 8.49 12.77 9.16
C ASN A 278 7.35 12.40 8.21
N THR A 279 7.60 12.50 6.90
CA THR A 279 6.67 12.00 5.87
C THR A 279 6.47 10.47 5.93
N THR A 280 7.39 9.76 6.58
CA THR A 280 7.32 8.31 6.85
C THR A 280 6.53 7.97 8.12
N ALA A 281 5.99 8.96 8.84
CA ALA A 281 5.21 8.71 10.05
C ALA A 281 4.01 7.79 9.78
N THR A 282 3.64 7.01 10.79
CA THR A 282 2.56 6.03 10.70
C THR A 282 1.46 6.34 11.70
N VAL A 283 0.25 5.91 11.36
CA VAL A 283 -0.90 5.94 12.26
C VAL A 283 -1.59 4.58 12.25
N THR A 284 -2.04 4.15 13.44
CA THR A 284 -2.93 3.00 13.59
C THR A 284 -4.11 3.39 14.47
N PHE A 285 -5.28 2.83 14.17
CA PHE A 285 -6.47 2.95 15.00
C PHE A 285 -6.86 1.55 15.48
N SER A 286 -7.13 1.39 16.77
CA SER A 286 -7.53 0.12 17.36
C SER A 286 -8.51 0.36 18.50
N GLY A 287 -9.71 -0.22 18.42
CA GLY A 287 -10.78 0.07 19.38
C GLY A 287 -11.09 1.56 19.44
N ASN A 288 -10.90 2.16 20.62
CA ASN A 288 -11.08 3.59 20.87
C ASN A 288 -9.79 4.41 20.70
N ASP A 289 -8.68 3.76 20.36
CA ASP A 289 -7.37 4.37 20.49
C ASP A 289 -6.76 4.67 19.12
N ALA A 290 -5.87 5.66 19.10
CA ALA A 290 -5.07 6.01 17.94
C ALA A 290 -3.59 6.09 18.32
N VAL A 291 -2.71 5.50 17.54
CA VAL A 291 -1.26 5.54 17.77
C VAL A 291 -0.60 6.19 16.58
N TYR A 292 0.05 7.32 16.81
CA TYR A 292 0.95 7.97 15.86
C TYR A 292 2.40 7.63 16.19
N THR A 293 3.20 7.28 15.19
CA THR A 293 4.65 7.12 15.36
C THR A 293 5.37 8.02 14.37
N ASN A 294 6.29 8.86 14.85
CA ASN A 294 7.09 9.76 14.02
C ASN A 294 8.23 9.03 13.31
N VAL A 295 7.91 7.94 12.60
CA VAL A 295 8.88 7.01 12.02
C VAL A 295 9.88 7.74 11.15
N PHE A 296 11.16 7.48 11.34
CA PHE A 296 12.27 7.91 10.49
C PHE A 296 13.03 6.67 10.03
N THR A 297 13.19 6.52 8.73
CA THR A 297 13.78 5.33 8.10
C THR A 297 15.21 5.55 7.59
N GLY A 298 15.74 6.78 7.74
CA GLY A 298 17.09 7.11 7.33
C GLY A 298 18.15 6.52 8.27
N SER A 299 19.32 6.24 7.72
CA SER A 299 20.46 5.70 8.46
C SER A 299 21.35 6.77 9.12
N THR A 300 21.17 8.04 8.77
CA THR A 300 21.89 9.18 9.31
C THR A 300 20.95 10.38 9.51
N GLY A 301 21.15 11.15 10.59
CA GLY A 301 20.27 12.25 10.97
C GLY A 301 19.15 11.85 11.95
N GLY A 302 18.48 12.84 12.55
CA GLY A 302 17.49 12.66 13.63
C GLY A 302 16.03 12.80 13.21
N GLY A 303 15.72 12.68 11.91
CA GLY A 303 14.41 12.97 11.32
C GLY A 303 13.90 14.40 11.57
N VAL A 304 12.72 14.70 11.06
CA VAL A 304 11.96 15.92 11.36
C VAL A 304 11.22 15.70 12.67
N GLN A 305 11.33 16.66 13.59
CA GLN A 305 10.56 16.66 14.83
C GLN A 305 9.08 16.93 14.52
N LEU A 306 8.17 16.30 15.26
CA LEU A 306 6.79 16.76 15.36
C LEU A 306 6.66 17.63 16.61
N ARG A 307 6.25 18.88 16.44
CA ARG A 307 6.15 19.87 17.52
C ARG A 307 4.71 20.31 17.68
N VAL A 308 3.99 19.60 18.54
CA VAL A 308 2.54 19.76 18.69
C VAL A 308 2.24 20.85 19.70
N LYS A 309 1.40 21.82 19.34
CA LYS A 309 0.89 22.87 20.24
C LYS A 309 -0.51 22.55 20.74
N LYS A 310 -1.35 21.98 19.88
CA LYS A 310 -2.73 21.60 20.21
C LYS A 310 -3.06 20.24 19.64
N ILE A 311 -3.80 19.44 20.41
CA ILE A 311 -4.36 18.17 19.96
C ILE A 311 -5.88 18.28 20.00
N THR A 312 -6.55 17.85 18.93
CA THR A 312 -8.02 17.75 18.88
C THR A 312 -8.42 16.33 18.50
N ILE A 313 -9.34 15.74 19.25
CA ILE A 313 -9.95 14.43 18.97
C ILE A 313 -11.38 14.67 18.48
N THR A 314 -11.77 13.99 17.40
CA THR A 314 -13.15 13.88 16.92
C THR A 314 -13.59 12.43 17.03
N TYR A 315 -14.65 12.19 17.78
CA TYR A 315 -15.22 10.85 17.95
C TYR A 315 -16.09 10.45 16.77
N ALA A 316 -16.28 9.15 16.58
CA ALA A 316 -17.20 8.59 15.60
C ALA A 316 -18.66 8.89 15.98
N GLN A 317 -19.52 8.95 14.96
CA GLN A 317 -20.98 9.00 15.12
C GLN A 317 -21.58 7.63 15.48
#